data_AF-A0A098VU30-F1
#
_entry.id   AF-A0A098VU30-F1
#
_cell.length_a   1.000
_cell.length_b   1.000
_cell.length_c   1.000
_cell.angle_alpha   90.00
_cell.angle_beta   90.00
_cell.angle_gamma   90.00
#
_symmetry.space_group_name_H-M   'P 1'
#
loop_
_entity.id
_entity.type
_entity.pdbx_description
1 polymer ?
#
loop_
_entity_poly.entity_id
_entity_poly.type
_entity_poly.pdbx_seq_one_letter_code
_entity_poly.pdbx_strand_id
1 'polypeptide(L)'
;MQSDPDTSDNKSTASPKEEAIYKLSASTSASPGHLDRYDCFFIFLLFLPSCFTRFRFISVPFDTVYAALVIIVGHPIKLCSYSKYIPVCLAADGRSYPQIHLDGKVSSGGTAVFGTSSLESPSGDSVWVLNFVSGEANGDLFANIYHPKTDSYLLTHDVASPLTLTNMEVTTTKDKFNPHCVWKLLNVSLPVSSKSFIFKIVNNVTGTVLIDFERNLPEWGRYQREISSSSKVLLSGHPPDRSCWSMYPETYRRGESPKTRSFWLKFVEHQILFYKFNMLLDGNHPAASDPISWPLHPGINKGVSFWDDIYLNKHIYLIGNPLAWILCVLALMVSLFALLVCFKSSKETLLFLPLGAWAFHYLPYFLCRTKLLYLHYYLPAFSFSALAVGCMLQYFFRSGRASTLTAAILGLCAALIYCAYLKISLFNNGVESLSNEILDFLSDSSSHPLSLLLMN
;
A
#
# COMPACT_ATOMS: atom_id res chain seq x y z
N MET A 1 8.38 59.17 -45.86
CA MET A 1 9.14 59.27 -44.60
C MET A 1 8.22 58.80 -43.48
N GLN A 2 8.77 58.02 -42.54
CA GLN A 2 8.11 57.23 -41.49
C GLN A 2 7.61 55.85 -41.93
N SER A 3 8.47 54.87 -41.65
CA SER A 3 8.22 53.44 -41.57
C SER A 3 8.60 53.02 -40.15
N ASP A 4 7.66 52.47 -39.40
CA ASP A 4 7.87 51.54 -38.29
C ASP A 4 7.44 50.15 -38.80
N PRO A 5 8.11 49.03 -38.43
CA PRO A 5 8.16 48.60 -37.02
C PRO A 5 9.48 47.95 -36.55
N ASP A 6 9.82 48.24 -35.29
CA ASP A 6 10.78 47.49 -34.49
C ASP A 6 10.28 46.06 -34.21
N THR A 7 11.04 45.07 -34.66
CA THR A 7 11.06 43.70 -34.12
C THR A 7 12.43 43.50 -33.49
N SER A 8 12.51 43.64 -32.16
CA SER A 8 13.72 43.36 -31.40
C SER A 8 13.75 41.88 -30.99
N ASP A 9 14.60 41.12 -31.67
CA ASP A 9 15.02 39.77 -31.27
C ASP A 9 15.79 39.85 -29.95
N ASN A 10 15.09 39.56 -28.86
CA ASN A 10 15.62 39.47 -27.51
C ASN A 10 16.30 38.09 -27.34
N LYS A 11 17.62 38.00 -27.62
CA LYS A 11 18.43 36.83 -27.23
C LYS A 11 18.53 36.79 -25.70
N SER A 12 17.64 36.05 -25.04
CA SER A 12 17.77 35.73 -23.63
C SER A 12 18.95 34.77 -23.42
N THR A 13 19.98 35.25 -22.75
CA THR A 13 21.07 34.42 -22.22
C THR A 13 20.51 33.51 -21.13
N ALA A 14 20.48 32.21 -21.40
CA ALA A 14 20.05 31.18 -20.45
C ALA A 14 20.92 31.21 -19.17
N SER A 15 20.31 30.96 -18.03
CA SER A 15 21.01 31.02 -16.74
C SER A 15 22.01 29.86 -16.60
N PRO A 16 23.06 29.99 -15.76
CA PRO A 16 24.06 28.93 -15.56
C PRO A 16 23.47 27.57 -15.11
N LYS A 17 22.25 27.58 -14.55
CA LYS A 17 21.50 26.37 -14.17
C LYS A 17 20.92 25.63 -15.38
N GLU A 18 20.49 26.35 -16.41
CA GLU A 18 19.92 25.76 -17.63
C GLU A 18 21.02 25.14 -18.49
N GLU A 19 22.20 25.77 -18.53
CA GLU A 19 23.37 25.22 -19.22
C GLU A 19 23.92 23.95 -18.54
N ALA A 20 23.78 23.84 -17.20
CA ALA A 20 24.14 22.64 -16.46
C ALA A 20 23.15 21.47 -16.71
N ILE A 21 21.85 21.76 -16.88
CA ILE A 21 20.83 20.76 -17.24
C ILE A 21 21.06 20.25 -18.66
N TYR A 22 21.41 21.14 -19.60
CA TYR A 22 21.72 20.76 -20.98
C TYR A 22 23.03 19.97 -21.11
N LYS A 23 24.03 20.25 -20.26
CA LYS A 23 25.28 19.46 -20.22
C LYS A 23 25.09 18.09 -19.55
N LEU A 24 24.15 17.93 -18.61
CA LEU A 24 23.80 16.63 -18.04
C LEU A 24 22.99 15.73 -19.00
N SER A 25 22.15 16.32 -19.86
CA SER A 25 21.47 15.56 -20.92
C SER A 25 22.42 15.16 -22.06
N ALA A 26 23.45 15.98 -22.34
CA ALA A 26 24.44 15.67 -23.38
C ALA A 26 25.46 14.58 -22.99
N SER A 27 25.81 14.46 -21.70
CA SER A 27 26.76 13.45 -21.20
C SER A 27 26.17 12.04 -21.02
N THR A 28 24.86 11.89 -21.22
CA THR A 28 24.16 10.60 -21.27
C THR A 28 23.90 10.10 -22.70
N SER A 29 24.71 10.54 -23.66
CA SER A 29 24.82 9.89 -24.98
C SER A 29 25.66 8.61 -24.90
N ALA A 30 25.24 7.67 -24.05
CA ALA A 30 25.64 6.28 -24.20
C ALA A 30 25.03 5.75 -25.51
N SER A 31 25.84 5.07 -26.31
CA SER A 31 25.46 4.48 -27.59
C SER A 31 24.08 3.79 -27.54
N PRO A 32 23.22 3.95 -28.56
CA PRO A 32 21.87 3.39 -28.58
C PRO A 32 21.91 1.89 -28.90
N GLY A 33 22.47 1.09 -28.00
CA GLY A 33 22.72 -0.33 -28.21
C GLY A 33 22.27 -1.27 -27.11
N HIS A 34 21.88 -0.80 -25.91
CA HIS A 34 21.62 -1.71 -24.78
C HIS A 34 20.65 -1.21 -23.69
N LEU A 35 19.69 -0.34 -24.02
CA LEU A 35 18.52 -0.15 -23.15
C LEU A 35 17.40 -1.12 -23.56
N ASP A 36 17.61 -2.40 -23.24
CA ASP A 36 16.57 -3.42 -23.35
C ASP A 36 15.53 -3.24 -22.23
N ARG A 37 14.44 -2.54 -22.57
CA ARG A 37 13.01 -2.74 -22.23
C ARG A 37 12.52 -3.27 -20.86
N TYR A 38 13.34 -3.47 -19.82
CA TYR A 38 12.89 -4.08 -18.57
C TYR A 38 13.04 -3.22 -17.31
N ASP A 39 13.55 -1.99 -17.45
CA ASP A 39 13.90 -1.16 -16.31
C ASP A 39 12.77 -0.22 -15.86
N CYS A 40 11.50 -0.62 -16.01
CA CYS A 40 10.34 0.18 -15.58
C CYS A 40 10.44 0.60 -14.11
N PHE A 41 10.98 -0.26 -13.24
CA PHE A 41 11.16 0.07 -11.81
C PHE A 41 12.35 1.00 -11.55
N PHE A 42 13.43 0.86 -12.31
CA PHE A 42 14.58 1.75 -12.24
C PHE A 42 14.22 3.15 -12.74
N ILE A 43 13.48 3.23 -13.86
CA ILE A 43 12.86 4.46 -14.38
C ILE A 43 11.91 5.06 -13.34
N PHE A 44 11.01 4.27 -12.76
CA PHE A 44 10.10 4.71 -11.70
C PHE A 44 10.85 5.38 -10.53
N LEU A 45 11.90 4.74 -10.01
CA LEU A 45 12.71 5.29 -8.91
C LEU A 45 13.52 6.53 -9.30
N LEU A 46 13.93 6.67 -10.57
CA LEU A 46 14.68 7.81 -11.07
C LEU A 46 13.82 9.06 -11.29
N PHE A 47 12.57 8.90 -11.71
CA PHE A 47 11.65 10.03 -12.02
C PHE A 47 10.83 10.51 -10.81
N LEU A 48 10.76 9.73 -9.74
CA LEU A 48 10.02 10.06 -8.51
C LEU A 48 10.58 11.10 -7.52
N PRO A 49 11.84 11.61 -7.60
CA PRO A 49 12.34 12.57 -6.62
C PRO A 49 11.57 13.90 -6.54
N SER A 50 10.61 14.17 -7.43
CA SER A 50 9.83 15.42 -7.43
C SER A 50 8.45 15.30 -6.76
N CYS A 51 8.01 14.09 -6.37
CA CYS A 51 6.66 13.85 -5.82
C CYS A 51 6.73 13.15 -4.44
N PHE A 52 7.36 13.81 -3.47
CA PHE A 52 7.62 13.27 -2.13
C PHE A 52 6.40 13.20 -1.18
N THR A 53 5.19 13.59 -1.61
CA THR A 53 4.03 13.71 -0.70
C THR A 53 3.29 12.39 -0.40
N ARG A 54 3.56 11.29 -1.11
CA ARG A 54 2.78 10.03 -1.01
C ARG A 54 3.55 8.76 -0.59
N PHE A 55 4.88 8.77 -0.46
CA PHE A 55 5.64 7.58 -0.02
C PHE A 55 5.72 7.49 1.51
N ARG A 56 4.57 7.29 2.16
CA ARG A 56 4.43 7.25 3.64
C ARG A 56 4.73 5.88 4.28
N PHE A 57 5.00 4.86 3.47
CA PHE A 57 5.00 3.45 3.88
C PHE A 57 6.35 2.75 3.78
N ILE A 58 7.38 3.42 3.28
CA ILE A 58 8.71 2.81 3.16
C ILE A 58 9.46 3.00 4.48
N SER A 59 10.21 1.99 4.92
CA SER A 59 10.91 2.10 6.21
C SER A 59 11.78 3.36 6.21
N VAL A 60 11.82 4.08 7.34
CA VAL A 60 12.56 5.34 7.52
C VAL A 60 13.93 5.36 6.83
N PRO A 61 14.71 4.27 6.78
CA PRO A 61 15.97 4.27 6.05
C PRO A 61 15.90 4.49 4.52
N PHE A 62 14.72 4.56 3.90
CA PHE A 62 14.55 4.94 2.50
C PHE A 62 14.88 6.42 2.28
N ASP A 63 14.58 7.24 3.29
CA ASP A 63 15.00 8.63 3.37
C ASP A 63 15.99 8.77 4.52
N THR A 64 17.22 9.14 4.18
CA THR A 64 18.18 9.76 5.12
C THR A 64 18.81 8.84 6.18
N VAL A 65 19.78 8.03 5.73
CA VAL A 65 20.86 7.55 6.62
C VAL A 65 21.97 8.61 6.61
N TYR A 66 21.91 9.55 7.56
CA TYR A 66 22.94 10.56 7.78
C TYR A 66 23.97 10.11 8.82
N ALA A 67 25.22 10.50 8.60
CA ALA A 67 26.33 10.09 9.42
C ALA A 67 26.56 11.05 10.62
N ALA A 68 26.63 10.43 11.80
CA ALA A 68 27.39 10.79 13.00
C ALA A 68 27.59 12.28 13.28
N LEU A 69 26.63 12.89 13.98
CA LEU A 69 26.95 13.99 14.88
C LEU A 69 27.19 13.43 16.29
N VAL A 70 28.37 13.74 16.82
CA VAL A 70 28.73 13.60 18.23
C VAL A 70 28.03 14.74 18.99
N ILE A 71 27.63 14.47 20.24
CA ILE A 71 26.96 15.33 21.24
C ILE A 71 25.42 15.23 21.22
N ILE A 72 24.86 14.24 21.94
CA ILE A 72 23.41 14.03 22.14
C ILE A 72 22.95 14.46 23.56
N VAL A 73 23.87 14.76 24.48
CA VAL A 73 23.47 15.24 25.82
C VAL A 73 22.91 16.66 25.71
N GLY A 74 21.67 16.86 26.14
CA GLY A 74 21.02 18.17 26.17
C GLY A 74 20.53 18.69 24.80
N HIS A 75 20.61 17.91 23.73
CA HIS A 75 20.12 18.33 22.41
C HIS A 75 18.69 17.83 22.16
N PRO A 76 17.86 18.59 21.43
CA PRO A 76 16.52 18.17 21.04
C PRO A 76 16.57 17.03 20.01
N ILE A 77 15.88 15.94 20.34
CA ILE A 77 15.77 14.73 19.55
C ILE A 77 14.31 14.30 19.38
N LYS A 78 14.03 13.50 18.36
CA LYS A 78 12.81 12.74 18.20
C LYS A 78 13.09 11.27 18.51
N LEU A 79 12.28 10.67 19.37
CA LEU A 79 12.31 9.24 19.68
C LEU A 79 11.24 8.56 18.86
N CYS A 80 11.61 7.71 17.91
CA CYS A 80 10.63 7.03 17.05
C CYS A 80 10.77 5.51 17.12
N SER A 81 9.63 4.84 17.20
CA SER A 81 9.48 3.38 17.23
C SER A 81 10.02 2.76 15.95
N TYR A 82 10.76 1.67 16.11
CA TYR A 82 11.29 0.82 15.04
C TYR A 82 10.20 -0.15 14.55
N SER A 83 9.08 0.38 14.08
CA SER A 83 8.00 -0.44 13.53
C SER A 83 8.28 -0.79 12.06
N LYS A 84 8.08 -2.06 11.68
CA LYS A 84 8.13 -2.53 10.28
C LYS A 84 7.00 -1.96 9.39
N TYR A 85 6.06 -1.22 9.97
CA TYR A 85 4.88 -0.69 9.27
C TYR A 85 4.91 0.82 9.16
N ILE A 86 4.76 1.53 10.29
CA ILE A 86 4.75 3.00 10.34
C ILE A 86 5.63 3.42 11.52
N PRO A 87 6.70 4.19 11.28
CA PRO A 87 7.49 4.77 12.36
C PRO A 87 6.64 5.80 13.10
N VAL A 88 6.46 5.58 14.39
CA VAL A 88 5.68 6.45 15.26
C VAL A 88 6.63 7.15 16.21
N CYS A 89 6.61 8.48 16.22
CA CYS A 89 7.42 9.27 17.13
C CYS A 89 6.65 9.56 18.42
N LEU A 90 7.35 9.44 19.54
CA LEU A 90 6.85 9.79 20.86
C LEU A 90 6.51 11.28 20.88
N ALA A 91 5.32 11.63 21.34
CA ALA A 91 4.86 13.00 21.39
C ALA A 91 3.96 13.29 22.59
N ALA A 92 3.91 14.56 22.98
CA ALA A 92 2.99 15.10 23.97
C ALA A 92 2.61 16.54 23.59
N ASP A 93 1.35 16.93 23.79
CA ASP A 93 0.87 18.27 23.41
C ASP A 93 0.12 18.99 24.55
N GLY A 94 0.32 18.55 25.79
CA GLY A 94 -0.26 19.15 26.99
C GLY A 94 -1.72 18.73 27.26
N ARG A 95 -2.38 18.00 26.35
CA ARG A 95 -3.66 17.36 26.65
C ARG A 95 -3.50 16.42 27.84
N SER A 96 -4.53 16.29 28.66
CA SER A 96 -4.53 15.37 29.80
C SER A 96 -5.36 14.13 29.49
N TYR A 97 -5.01 13.00 30.08
CA TYR A 97 -5.85 11.81 30.03
C TYR A 97 -7.23 12.11 30.66
N PRO A 98 -8.31 11.53 30.13
CA PRO A 98 -9.63 11.65 30.77
C PRO A 98 -9.60 10.94 32.13
N GLN A 99 -10.19 11.54 33.16
CA GLN A 99 -10.24 10.96 34.52
C GLN A 99 -10.87 9.56 34.54
N ILE A 100 -11.90 9.37 33.72
CA ILE A 100 -12.57 8.09 33.52
C ILE A 100 -12.64 7.81 32.02
N HIS A 101 -12.14 6.65 31.59
CA HIS A 101 -12.24 6.18 30.22
C HIS A 101 -13.64 5.63 29.92
N LEU A 102 -13.97 5.44 28.64
CA LEU A 102 -15.29 4.94 28.20
C LEU A 102 -15.65 3.56 28.79
N ASP A 103 -14.66 2.77 29.16
CA ASP A 103 -14.81 1.46 29.79
C ASP A 103 -14.84 1.51 31.33
N GLY A 104 -14.91 2.71 31.92
CA GLY A 104 -14.99 2.93 33.36
C GLY A 104 -13.65 2.89 34.09
N LYS A 105 -12.53 2.73 33.38
CA LYS A 105 -11.19 2.76 34.00
C LYS A 105 -10.84 4.17 34.46
N VAL A 106 -10.16 4.27 35.59
CA VAL A 106 -9.65 5.53 36.13
C VAL A 106 -8.22 5.75 35.65
N SER A 107 -7.95 6.92 35.07
CA SER A 107 -6.60 7.36 34.68
C SER A 107 -5.98 8.24 35.77
N SER A 108 -4.68 8.49 35.67
CA SER A 108 -3.98 9.49 36.48
C SER A 108 -4.46 10.92 36.20
N GLY A 109 -5.05 11.18 35.04
CA GLY A 109 -5.36 12.52 34.58
C GLY A 109 -4.12 13.37 34.26
N GLY A 110 -2.94 12.75 34.18
CA GLY A 110 -1.70 13.40 33.79
C GLY A 110 -1.68 13.77 32.31
N THR A 111 -0.61 14.44 31.87
CA THR A 111 -0.42 14.79 30.46
C THR A 111 -0.35 13.53 29.59
N ALA A 112 -1.17 13.48 28.55
CA ALA A 112 -1.26 12.38 27.62
C ALA A 112 -0.01 12.31 26.75
N VAL A 113 0.62 11.14 26.76
CA VAL A 113 1.72 10.79 25.86
C VAL A 113 1.19 9.84 24.80
N PHE A 114 1.48 10.14 23.55
CA PHE A 114 0.96 9.40 22.40
C PHE A 114 2.02 9.30 21.32
N GLY A 115 1.73 8.46 20.35
CA GLY A 115 2.55 8.27 19.17
C GLY A 115 1.96 9.01 17.99
N THR A 116 2.75 9.88 17.37
CA THR A 116 2.36 10.62 16.17
C THR A 116 3.26 10.26 14.99
N SER A 117 2.76 10.41 13.77
CA SER A 117 3.61 10.33 12.59
C SER A 117 4.51 11.58 12.55
N SER A 118 5.79 11.42 12.17
CA SER A 118 6.77 12.52 12.18
C SER A 118 6.37 13.72 11.30
N LEU A 119 5.42 13.53 10.38
CA LEU A 119 4.87 14.51 9.43
C LEU A 119 3.63 15.25 9.96
N GLU A 120 2.89 14.69 10.91
CA GLU A 120 1.65 15.26 11.45
C GLU A 120 1.83 15.97 12.79
N SER A 121 3.01 15.85 13.40
CA SER A 121 3.33 16.55 14.65
C SER A 121 3.38 18.06 14.42
N PRO A 122 2.54 18.86 15.11
CA PRO A 122 2.79 20.28 15.27
C PRO A 122 4.22 20.51 15.78
N SER A 123 4.81 21.64 15.40
CA SER A 123 6.18 21.99 15.78
C SER A 123 6.38 21.86 17.29
N GLY A 124 7.30 20.99 17.70
CA GLY A 124 7.69 20.80 19.11
C GLY A 124 7.03 19.63 19.87
N ASP A 125 5.93 19.04 19.41
CA ASP A 125 5.24 17.98 20.19
C ASP A 125 6.02 16.66 20.26
N SER A 126 6.86 16.38 19.27
CA SER A 126 7.67 15.16 19.21
C SER A 126 9.11 15.36 19.68
N VAL A 127 9.41 16.47 20.33
CA VAL A 127 10.78 16.88 20.67
C VAL A 127 11.06 16.54 22.12
N TRP A 128 12.13 15.80 22.34
CA TRP A 128 12.57 15.33 23.66
C TRP A 128 14.05 15.61 23.85
N VAL A 129 14.50 15.67 25.09
CA VAL A 129 15.90 15.87 25.47
C VAL A 129 16.29 14.77 26.44
N LEU A 130 17.39 14.06 26.15
CA LEU A 130 17.95 13.06 27.05
C LEU A 130 18.94 13.70 28.00
N ASN A 131 18.59 13.71 29.28
CA ASN A 131 19.44 14.15 30.36
C ASN A 131 19.99 12.92 31.09
N PHE A 132 21.23 12.53 30.77
CA PHE A 132 21.88 11.38 31.39
C PHE A 132 22.11 11.62 32.89
N VAL A 133 21.82 10.60 33.70
CA VAL A 133 22.04 10.63 35.14
C VAL A 133 23.43 10.05 35.41
N SER A 134 24.29 10.84 36.07
CA SER A 134 25.65 10.43 36.42
C SER A 134 25.62 9.25 37.40
N GLY A 135 25.90 8.05 36.90
CA GLY A 135 25.90 6.82 37.68
C GLY A 135 26.05 5.60 36.78
N GLU A 136 27.26 5.35 36.28
CA GLU A 136 27.58 4.08 35.63
C GLU A 136 27.63 2.98 36.70
N ALA A 137 26.50 2.34 36.95
CA ALA A 137 26.50 1.00 37.55
C ALA A 137 26.59 0.01 36.38
N ASN A 138 27.72 -0.70 36.26
CA ASN A 138 27.93 -1.82 35.33
C ASN A 138 27.81 -1.53 33.82
N GLY A 139 28.11 -0.30 33.38
CA GLY A 139 28.06 0.08 31.96
C GLY A 139 26.65 0.29 31.39
N ASP A 140 25.63 0.32 32.25
CA ASP A 140 24.27 0.66 31.89
C ASP A 140 24.06 2.18 31.84
N LEU A 141 23.32 2.66 30.83
CA LEU A 141 23.04 4.09 30.63
C LEU A 141 21.65 4.45 31.17
N PHE A 142 21.61 5.41 32.09
CA PHE A 142 20.38 5.96 32.66
C PHE A 142 20.15 7.40 32.22
N ALA A 143 18.94 7.73 31.82
CA ALA A 143 18.57 9.07 31.39
C ALA A 143 17.15 9.45 31.81
N ASN A 144 16.97 10.73 32.13
CA ASN A 144 15.67 11.37 32.23
C ASN A 144 15.30 11.92 30.85
N ILE A 145 14.07 11.64 30.40
CA ILE A 145 13.57 12.08 29.09
C ILE A 145 12.70 13.32 29.32
N TYR A 146 13.20 14.48 28.96
CA TYR A 146 12.55 15.78 29.18
C TYR A 146 11.81 16.24 27.92
N HIS A 147 10.61 16.78 28.09
CA HIS A 147 9.79 17.35 27.03
C HIS A 147 9.76 18.88 27.12
N PRO A 148 10.48 19.61 26.24
CA PRO A 148 10.62 21.06 26.34
C PRO A 148 9.31 21.84 26.26
N LYS A 149 8.35 21.39 25.45
CA LYS A 149 7.10 22.14 25.21
C LYS A 149 6.17 22.15 26.43
N THR A 150 6.10 21.04 27.16
CA THR A 150 5.24 20.91 28.36
C THR A 150 5.98 21.18 29.67
N ASP A 151 7.30 21.39 29.60
CA ASP A 151 8.20 21.51 30.76
C ASP A 151 8.01 20.34 31.75
N SER A 152 8.14 19.11 31.26
CA SER A 152 7.86 17.91 32.05
C SER A 152 8.74 16.73 31.64
N TYR A 153 8.84 15.73 32.51
CA TYR A 153 9.65 14.52 32.36
C TYR A 153 8.76 13.31 32.12
N LEU A 154 9.18 12.43 31.21
CA LEU A 154 8.47 11.19 30.89
C LEU A 154 8.41 10.27 32.10
N LEU A 155 7.21 9.79 32.42
CA LEU A 155 6.89 9.01 33.61
C LEU A 155 6.06 7.79 33.21
N THR A 156 6.26 6.68 33.91
CA THR A 156 5.29 5.58 33.96
C THR A 156 5.09 5.14 35.40
N HIS A 157 3.88 4.71 35.72
CA HIS A 157 3.46 4.42 37.09
C HIS A 157 2.36 3.36 37.09
N ASP A 158 1.97 2.87 38.27
CA ASP A 158 1.03 1.76 38.43
C ASP A 158 -0.44 2.18 38.20
N VAL A 159 -0.71 2.67 37.00
CA VAL A 159 -2.05 2.95 36.46
C VAL A 159 -2.14 2.24 35.12
N ALA A 160 -3.27 1.58 34.86
CA ALA A 160 -3.46 0.84 33.63
C ALA A 160 -3.53 1.78 32.42
N SER A 161 -2.91 1.39 31.30
CA SER A 161 -2.97 2.14 30.06
C SER A 161 -4.39 2.17 29.49
N PRO A 162 -4.79 3.23 28.76
CA PRO A 162 -6.17 3.40 28.30
C PRO A 162 -6.75 2.20 27.56
N LEU A 163 -6.05 1.65 26.57
CA LEU A 163 -6.55 0.53 25.76
C LEU A 163 -6.10 -0.84 26.32
N THR A 164 -5.03 -0.88 27.12
CA THR A 164 -4.39 -2.13 27.56
C THR A 164 -4.30 -2.25 29.07
N LEU A 165 -5.14 -3.12 29.65
CA LEU A 165 -5.19 -3.40 31.09
C LEU A 165 -3.90 -3.96 31.69
N THR A 166 -3.09 -4.65 30.89
CA THR A 166 -1.87 -5.31 31.37
C THR A 166 -0.63 -4.44 31.26
N ASN A 167 -0.76 -3.25 30.67
CA ASN A 167 0.34 -2.32 30.49
C ASN A 167 0.10 -1.09 31.38
N MET A 168 1.18 -0.44 31.76
CA MET A 168 1.16 0.79 32.54
C MET A 168 1.02 2.00 31.63
N GLU A 169 0.27 2.99 32.10
CA GLU A 169 0.11 4.29 31.48
C GLU A 169 1.46 5.03 31.45
N VAL A 170 1.71 5.74 30.35
CA VAL A 170 2.87 6.59 30.18
C VAL A 170 2.38 8.03 30.14
N THR A 171 2.86 8.85 31.06
CA THR A 171 2.46 10.26 31.20
C THR A 171 3.71 11.12 31.40
N THR A 172 3.54 12.39 31.74
CA THR A 172 4.65 13.25 32.14
C THR A 172 4.38 13.94 33.47
N THR A 173 5.46 14.31 34.17
CA THR A 173 5.39 15.04 35.44
C THR A 173 6.38 16.20 35.47
N LYS A 174 6.06 17.27 36.19
CA LYS A 174 6.99 18.38 36.44
C LYS A 174 8.02 18.05 37.53
N ASP A 175 7.77 17.01 38.32
CA ASP A 175 8.70 16.59 39.36
C ASP A 175 9.91 15.85 38.77
N LYS A 176 11.01 16.60 38.62
CA LYS A 176 12.29 16.09 38.12
C LYS A 176 12.89 15.00 39.01
N PHE A 177 12.60 14.99 40.30
CA PHE A 177 13.23 14.09 41.27
C PHE A 177 12.45 12.79 41.46
N ASN A 178 11.33 12.63 40.76
CA ASN A 178 10.56 11.41 40.81
C ASN A 178 11.39 10.23 40.27
N PRO A 179 11.63 9.15 41.05
CA PRO A 179 12.47 8.04 40.63
C PRO A 179 11.88 7.29 39.43
N HIS A 180 10.56 7.34 39.22
CA HIS A 180 9.89 6.75 38.08
C HIS A 180 10.15 7.51 36.76
N CYS A 181 10.81 8.67 36.77
CA CYS A 181 11.23 9.40 35.57
C CYS A 181 12.57 8.91 35.01
N VAL A 182 13.26 8.02 35.73
CA VAL A 182 14.57 7.48 35.33
C VAL A 182 14.39 6.28 34.41
N TRP A 183 14.95 6.36 33.20
CA TRP A 183 14.88 5.31 32.19
C TRP A 183 16.27 4.74 31.88
N LYS A 184 16.37 3.42 31.89
CA LYS A 184 17.52 2.63 31.45
C LYS A 184 17.45 2.41 29.94
N LEU A 185 18.53 2.75 29.24
CA LEU A 185 18.66 2.54 27.79
C LEU A 185 19.49 1.28 27.52
N LEU A 186 18.85 0.22 27.01
CA LEU A 186 19.52 -1.04 26.68
C LEU A 186 20.06 -1.02 25.24
N ASN A 187 21.22 -1.66 25.01
CA ASN A 187 21.92 -1.72 23.72
C ASN A 187 22.45 -0.36 23.23
N VAL A 188 22.79 0.56 24.14
CA VAL A 188 23.43 1.83 23.82
C VAL A 188 24.84 1.83 24.43
N SER A 189 25.86 2.05 23.60
CA SER A 189 27.25 2.23 24.03
C SER A 189 27.70 3.67 23.81
N LEU A 190 28.40 4.27 24.77
CA LEU A 190 29.00 5.60 24.60
C LEU A 190 30.32 5.51 23.79
N PRO A 191 30.64 6.51 22.94
CA PRO A 191 29.84 7.69 22.61
C PRO A 191 28.63 7.34 21.73
N VAL A 192 27.44 7.86 22.08
CA VAL A 192 26.23 7.66 21.26
C VAL A 192 26.44 8.39 19.92
N SER A 193 26.81 7.64 18.88
CA SER A 193 26.77 8.16 17.51
C SER A 193 25.31 8.25 17.07
N SER A 194 24.90 9.34 16.42
CA SER A 194 23.51 9.51 15.92
C SER A 194 23.10 8.51 14.81
N LYS A 195 23.91 7.47 14.56
CA LYS A 195 23.67 6.44 13.56
C LYS A 195 22.89 5.28 14.18
N SER A 196 21.58 5.27 13.97
CA SER A 196 20.75 4.05 13.90
C SER A 196 20.98 2.99 14.98
N PHE A 197 21.10 3.39 16.25
CA PHE A 197 21.04 2.42 17.34
C PHE A 197 19.58 2.13 17.63
N ILE A 198 19.21 0.87 17.49
CA ILE A 198 17.93 0.37 17.95
C ILE A 198 18.14 -0.01 19.41
N PHE A 199 17.48 0.72 20.31
CA PHE A 199 17.58 0.50 21.75
C PHE A 199 16.21 0.28 22.37
N LYS A 200 16.21 -0.25 23.59
CA LYS A 200 15.00 -0.37 24.42
C LYS A 200 15.05 0.64 25.55
N ILE A 201 13.92 1.26 25.83
CA ILE A 201 13.75 2.21 26.93
C ILE A 201 13.02 1.46 28.04
N VAL A 202 13.71 1.21 29.15
CA VAL A 202 13.19 0.43 30.29
C VAL A 202 13.09 1.34 31.50
N ASN A 203 11.95 1.36 32.18
CA ASN A 203 11.82 2.16 33.38
C ASN A 203 12.64 1.54 34.53
N ASN A 204 13.38 2.36 35.25
CA ASN A 204 14.29 1.86 36.29
C ASN A 204 13.54 1.30 37.52
N VAL A 205 12.38 1.87 37.87
CA VAL A 205 11.62 1.48 39.07
C VAL A 205 10.66 0.33 38.79
N THR A 206 9.86 0.46 37.73
CA THR A 206 8.81 -0.52 37.40
C THR A 206 9.34 -1.71 36.58
N GLY A 207 10.53 -1.58 35.98
CA GLY A 207 11.13 -2.61 35.14
C GLY A 207 10.39 -2.86 33.82
N THR A 208 9.40 -2.03 33.47
CA THR A 208 8.61 -2.17 32.24
C THR A 208 9.29 -1.49 31.05
N VAL A 209 9.00 -1.98 29.84
CA VAL A 209 9.59 -1.48 28.59
C VAL A 209 8.59 -0.58 27.86
N LEU A 210 9.06 0.56 27.36
CA LEU A 210 8.26 1.46 26.55
C LEU A 210 7.92 0.83 25.19
N ILE A 211 6.64 0.79 24.84
CA ILE A 211 6.13 0.15 23.62
C ILE A 211 5.16 1.05 22.85
N ASP A 212 5.20 0.94 21.53
CA ASP A 212 4.16 1.43 20.63
C ASP A 212 3.05 0.37 20.47
N PHE A 213 1.83 0.70 20.90
CA PHE A 213 0.68 -0.21 20.82
C PHE A 213 -0.10 -0.05 19.52
N GLU A 214 -0.67 -1.14 18.98
CA GLU A 214 -1.22 -1.18 17.60
C GLU A 214 -2.48 -0.37 17.37
N ARG A 215 -3.25 -0.12 18.43
CA ARG A 215 -4.53 0.56 18.29
C ARG A 215 -4.37 2.05 18.54
N ASN A 216 -5.16 2.80 17.79
CA ASN A 216 -5.27 4.23 17.97
C ASN A 216 -6.16 4.52 19.19
N LEU A 217 -5.81 5.59 19.89
CA LEU A 217 -6.61 6.14 20.97
C LEU A 217 -7.98 6.61 20.44
N PRO A 218 -9.02 6.67 21.30
CA PRO A 218 -10.32 7.22 20.92
C PRO A 218 -10.25 8.72 20.58
N GLU A 219 -11.42 9.32 20.34
CA GLU A 219 -11.55 10.73 19.94
C GLU A 219 -10.77 11.73 20.82
N TRP A 220 -10.72 11.53 22.14
CA TRP A 220 -9.94 12.38 23.06
C TRP A 220 -8.42 12.38 22.74
N GLY A 221 -7.92 11.25 22.24
CA GLY A 221 -6.55 11.05 21.79
C GLY A 221 -6.34 11.38 20.31
N ARG A 222 -7.33 11.97 19.61
CA ARG A 222 -7.29 12.32 18.18
C ARG A 222 -6.89 11.16 17.26
N TYR A 223 -7.25 9.93 17.62
CA TYR A 223 -6.89 8.75 16.84
C TYR A 223 -5.38 8.57 16.63
N GLN A 224 -4.56 9.10 17.55
CA GLN A 224 -3.11 8.87 17.58
C GLN A 224 -2.78 7.53 18.23
N ARG A 225 -1.54 7.08 18.10
CA ARG A 225 -1.10 5.78 18.60
C ARG A 225 -0.96 5.79 20.12
N GLU A 226 -1.38 4.72 20.78
CA GLU A 226 -1.13 4.56 22.21
C GLU A 226 0.34 4.18 22.45
N ILE A 227 1.00 4.93 23.34
CA ILE A 227 2.30 4.54 23.89
C ILE A 227 2.06 4.05 25.32
N SER A 228 2.54 2.85 25.63
CA SER A 228 2.36 2.22 26.94
C SER A 228 3.65 1.57 27.43
N SER A 229 3.68 1.14 28.68
CA SER A 229 4.84 0.48 29.28
C SER A 229 4.49 -0.95 29.68
N SER A 230 5.20 -1.95 29.16
CA SER A 230 4.84 -3.38 29.33
C SER A 230 5.95 -4.19 29.97
N SER A 231 5.60 -5.03 30.96
CA SER A 231 6.50 -6.01 31.58
C SER A 231 6.67 -7.29 30.75
N LYS A 232 5.67 -7.66 29.95
CA LYS A 232 5.62 -8.93 29.20
C LYS A 232 6.68 -9.04 28.11
N VAL A 233 7.15 -7.91 27.59
CA VAL A 233 8.11 -7.86 26.48
C VAL A 233 9.51 -8.33 26.89
N LEU A 234 9.86 -8.29 28.17
CA LEU A 234 11.14 -8.84 28.65
C LEU A 234 11.17 -10.37 28.67
N LEU A 235 10.01 -11.03 28.72
CA LEU A 235 9.87 -12.49 28.85
C LEU A 235 9.76 -13.20 27.50
N SER A 236 9.35 -12.49 26.45
CA SER A 236 9.13 -13.04 25.12
C SER A 236 10.39 -12.88 24.27
N GLY A 237 11.10 -13.99 24.02
CA GLY A 237 12.24 -14.06 23.09
C GLY A 237 11.89 -13.86 21.60
N HIS A 238 10.73 -13.27 21.28
CA HIS A 238 10.39 -12.88 19.91
C HIS A 238 11.08 -11.58 19.49
N PRO A 239 11.48 -11.44 18.22
CA PRO A 239 12.19 -10.26 17.76
C PRO A 239 11.33 -8.99 17.89
N PRO A 240 11.96 -7.84 18.18
CA PRO A 240 11.36 -6.73 18.88
C PRO A 240 11.15 -5.56 17.92
N ASP A 241 10.03 -5.50 17.21
CA ASP A 241 9.79 -4.32 16.36
C ASP A 241 9.21 -3.17 17.21
N ARG A 242 8.18 -3.42 18.03
CA ARG A 242 7.40 -2.36 18.70
C ARG A 242 7.96 -1.82 20.02
N SER A 243 8.93 -2.51 20.62
CA SER A 243 9.60 -2.07 21.87
C SER A 243 10.93 -1.35 21.62
N CYS A 244 11.28 -1.24 20.35
CA CYS A 244 12.57 -0.78 19.89
C CYS A 244 12.42 0.65 19.41
N TRP A 245 13.35 1.50 19.80
CA TRP A 245 13.32 2.93 19.55
C TRP A 245 14.61 3.36 18.85
N SER A 246 14.50 4.41 18.04
CA SER A 246 15.61 5.07 17.36
C SER A 246 15.55 6.58 17.62
N MET A 247 16.72 7.20 17.72
CA MET A 247 16.87 8.64 17.92
C MET A 247 17.11 9.36 16.61
N TYR A 248 16.46 10.51 16.42
CA TYR A 248 16.66 11.41 15.28
C TYR A 248 16.88 12.84 15.77
N PRO A 249 17.91 13.57 15.31
CA PRO A 249 18.09 14.97 15.70
C PRO A 249 16.96 15.86 15.13
N GLU A 250 16.52 16.88 15.87
CA GLU A 250 15.50 17.82 15.39
C GLU A 250 16.02 18.75 14.28
N THR A 251 17.25 19.25 14.43
CA THR A 251 17.90 20.13 13.44
C THR A 251 19.03 19.39 12.73
N TYR A 252 18.80 19.08 11.45
CA TYR A 252 19.80 18.50 10.57
C TYR A 252 20.82 19.57 10.17
N ARG A 253 22.07 19.44 10.61
CA ARG A 253 23.17 20.21 10.00
C ARG A 253 23.40 19.64 8.60
N ARG A 254 22.89 20.36 7.59
CA ARG A 254 22.96 20.05 6.16
C ARG A 254 24.44 19.99 5.76
N GLY A 255 25.02 18.79 5.63
CA GLY A 255 26.46 18.66 5.36
C GLY A 255 26.93 17.32 4.80
N GLU A 256 26.20 16.22 5.01
CA GLU A 256 26.61 14.92 4.47
C GLU A 256 25.49 14.30 3.63
N SER A 257 25.85 13.76 2.46
CA SER A 257 24.90 13.12 1.56
C SER A 257 24.38 11.80 2.15
N PRO A 258 23.11 11.41 1.90
CA PRO A 258 22.56 10.15 2.37
C PRO A 258 23.41 8.97 1.89
N LYS A 259 23.69 7.99 2.74
CA LYS A 259 24.27 6.73 2.28
C LYS A 259 23.30 6.07 1.29
N THR A 260 23.74 5.88 0.05
CA THR A 260 22.95 5.20 -0.96
C THR A 260 22.81 3.73 -0.59
N ARG A 261 21.58 3.23 -0.57
CA ARG A 261 21.28 1.80 -0.47
C ARG A 261 21.35 1.16 -1.85
N SER A 262 21.69 -0.12 -1.90
CA SER A 262 21.66 -0.87 -3.15
C SER A 262 20.24 -0.89 -3.74
N PHE A 263 20.15 -0.85 -5.06
CA PHE A 263 18.88 -0.93 -5.79
C PHE A 263 18.06 -2.16 -5.39
N TRP A 264 18.72 -3.33 -5.29
CA TRP A 264 18.05 -4.59 -4.94
C TRP A 264 17.42 -4.57 -3.56
N LEU A 265 18.06 -3.94 -2.58
CA LEU A 265 17.47 -3.79 -1.25
C LEU A 265 16.21 -2.92 -1.32
N LYS A 266 16.27 -1.81 -2.05
CA LYS A 266 15.11 -0.93 -2.26
C LYS A 266 13.97 -1.65 -2.99
N PHE A 267 14.29 -2.43 -4.02
CA PHE A 267 13.33 -3.21 -4.78
C PHE A 267 12.64 -4.25 -3.90
N VAL A 268 13.40 -5.08 -3.19
CA VAL A 268 12.83 -6.13 -2.31
C VAL A 268 11.98 -5.52 -1.21
N GLU A 269 12.45 -4.46 -0.56
CA GLU A 269 11.68 -3.75 0.46
C GLU A 269 10.36 -3.21 -0.10
N HIS A 270 10.41 -2.58 -1.27
CA HIS A 270 9.22 -2.08 -1.95
C HIS A 270 8.23 -3.21 -2.30
N GLN A 271 8.70 -4.34 -2.84
CA GLN A 271 7.83 -5.48 -3.16
C GLN A 271 7.16 -6.06 -1.91
N ILE A 272 7.90 -6.17 -0.79
CA ILE A 272 7.35 -6.62 0.50
C ILE A 272 6.27 -5.66 0.99
N LEU A 273 6.49 -4.35 0.89
CA LEU A 273 5.53 -3.34 1.31
C LEU A 273 4.28 -3.34 0.43
N PHE A 274 4.44 -3.46 -0.89
CA PHE A 274 3.32 -3.59 -1.82
C PHE A 274 2.48 -4.83 -1.52
N TYR A 275 3.12 -5.96 -1.26
CA TYR A 275 2.42 -7.19 -0.85
C TYR A 275 1.64 -6.99 0.46
N LYS A 276 2.28 -6.42 1.49
CA LYS A 276 1.62 -6.13 2.77
C LYS A 276 0.45 -5.17 2.62
N PHE A 277 0.62 -4.12 1.81
CA PHE A 277 -0.45 -3.17 1.52
C PHE A 277 -1.66 -3.86 0.88
N ASN A 278 -1.43 -4.74 -0.11
CA ASN A 278 -2.48 -5.53 -0.73
C ASN A 278 -3.16 -6.52 0.23
N MET A 279 -2.46 -7.05 1.24
CA MET A 279 -3.07 -7.88 2.28
C MET A 279 -3.95 -7.08 3.27
N LEU A 280 -3.66 -5.79 3.45
CA LEU A 280 -4.38 -4.89 4.35
C LEU A 280 -5.57 -4.19 3.69
N LEU A 281 -5.74 -4.34 2.37
CA LEU A 281 -6.91 -3.88 1.63
C LEU A 281 -8.14 -4.70 2.01
N ASP A 282 -8.67 -4.39 3.18
CA ASP A 282 -9.92 -4.89 3.72
C ASP A 282 -11.02 -3.83 3.51
N GLY A 283 -12.06 -4.19 2.78
CA GLY A 283 -13.22 -3.33 2.59
C GLY A 283 -14.38 -4.10 1.97
N ASN A 284 -15.60 -3.68 2.27
CA ASN A 284 -16.79 -4.16 1.57
C ASN A 284 -17.10 -3.16 0.45
N HIS A 285 -16.73 -3.47 -0.79
CA HIS A 285 -17.11 -2.67 -1.94
C HIS A 285 -18.29 -3.34 -2.68
N PRO A 286 -19.36 -2.62 -3.03
CA PRO A 286 -20.53 -3.20 -3.72
C PRO A 286 -20.18 -3.90 -5.04
N ALA A 287 -19.18 -3.39 -5.76
CA ALA A 287 -18.70 -3.98 -7.02
C ALA A 287 -17.67 -5.13 -6.84
N ALA A 288 -17.37 -5.52 -5.61
CA ALA A 288 -16.50 -6.68 -5.36
C ALA A 288 -17.21 -7.97 -5.78
N SER A 289 -16.44 -8.93 -6.30
CA SER A 289 -16.95 -10.20 -6.81
C SER A 289 -15.97 -11.34 -6.55
N ASP A 290 -16.51 -12.52 -6.29
CA ASP A 290 -15.71 -13.69 -5.96
C ASP A 290 -15.14 -14.36 -7.22
N PRO A 291 -13.88 -14.86 -7.18
CA PRO A 291 -13.25 -15.56 -8.30
C PRO A 291 -14.10 -16.66 -8.91
N ILE A 292 -14.79 -17.44 -8.08
CA ILE A 292 -15.64 -18.55 -8.51
C ILE A 292 -16.80 -18.11 -9.43
N SER A 293 -17.25 -16.86 -9.30
CA SER A 293 -18.36 -16.33 -10.09
C SER A 293 -17.94 -15.92 -11.51
N TRP A 294 -16.68 -15.51 -11.72
CA TRP A 294 -16.25 -14.86 -12.96
C TRP A 294 -16.44 -15.69 -14.24
N PRO A 295 -16.14 -17.00 -14.28
CA PRO A 295 -16.37 -17.79 -15.50
C PRO A 295 -17.86 -17.92 -15.86
N LEU A 296 -18.74 -17.98 -14.86
CA LEU A 296 -20.17 -18.21 -15.08
C LEU A 296 -20.97 -16.92 -15.26
N HIS A 297 -20.34 -15.77 -15.03
CA HIS A 297 -21.03 -14.52 -14.89
C HIS A 297 -20.28 -13.38 -15.60
N PRO A 298 -20.65 -13.04 -16.85
CA PRO A 298 -20.00 -11.96 -17.61
C PRO A 298 -20.35 -10.55 -17.09
N GLY A 299 -20.95 -10.41 -15.91
CA GLY A 299 -21.39 -9.13 -15.35
C GLY A 299 -22.90 -8.87 -15.48
N ILE A 300 -23.73 -9.87 -15.77
CA ILE A 300 -25.17 -9.72 -16.02
C ILE A 300 -25.97 -9.31 -14.76
N ASN A 301 -25.68 -9.86 -13.60
CA ASN A 301 -26.37 -9.61 -12.33
C ASN A 301 -25.65 -8.58 -11.43
N LYS A 302 -24.38 -8.28 -11.71
CA LYS A 302 -23.47 -7.40 -10.94
C LYS A 302 -22.35 -6.86 -11.84
N GLY A 303 -22.70 -6.06 -12.84
CA GLY A 303 -21.70 -5.31 -13.61
C GLY A 303 -20.91 -4.36 -12.72
N VAL A 304 -19.64 -4.12 -13.05
CA VAL A 304 -18.84 -3.11 -12.32
C VAL A 304 -19.12 -1.75 -12.95
N SER A 305 -19.83 -0.87 -12.25
CA SER A 305 -19.98 0.54 -12.67
C SER A 305 -18.62 1.23 -12.57
N PHE A 306 -18.16 1.82 -13.68
CA PHE A 306 -16.95 2.62 -13.72
C PHE A 306 -17.24 4.11 -13.53
N TRP A 307 -18.37 4.57 -14.04
CA TRP A 307 -18.74 5.97 -14.02
C TRP A 307 -20.24 6.13 -14.16
N ASP A 308 -20.79 7.02 -13.35
CA ASP A 308 -22.18 7.41 -13.32
C ASP A 308 -22.31 8.93 -13.24
N ASP A 309 -23.14 9.49 -14.13
CA ASP A 309 -23.57 10.89 -14.05
C ASP A 309 -25.08 10.95 -13.87
N ILE A 310 -25.49 11.38 -12.69
CA ILE A 310 -26.89 11.48 -12.26
C ILE A 310 -27.63 12.55 -13.06
N TYR A 311 -26.96 13.62 -13.52
CA TYR A 311 -27.59 14.72 -14.24
C TYR A 311 -27.80 14.39 -15.71
N LEU A 312 -26.86 13.65 -16.31
CA LEU A 312 -26.94 13.21 -17.71
C LEU A 312 -27.59 11.82 -17.87
N ASN A 313 -27.89 11.12 -16.77
CA ASN A 313 -28.34 9.72 -16.76
C ASN A 313 -27.47 8.81 -17.64
N LYS A 314 -26.15 9.00 -17.55
CA LYS A 314 -25.17 8.22 -18.31
C LYS A 314 -24.40 7.32 -17.37
N HIS A 315 -24.22 6.08 -17.78
CA HIS A 315 -23.49 5.09 -17.01
C HIS A 315 -22.53 4.33 -17.92
N ILE A 316 -21.33 4.04 -17.41
CA ILE A 316 -20.34 3.20 -18.07
C ILE A 316 -20.18 1.95 -17.21
N TYR A 317 -20.54 0.80 -17.75
CA TYR A 317 -20.45 -0.49 -17.08
C TYR A 317 -19.35 -1.36 -17.68
N LEU A 318 -18.69 -2.15 -16.82
CA LEU A 318 -17.93 -3.32 -17.25
C LEU A 318 -18.87 -4.51 -17.38
N ILE A 319 -19.26 -4.83 -18.61
CA ILE A 319 -20.00 -6.05 -18.93
C ILE A 319 -19.35 -6.78 -20.10
N GLY A 320 -19.17 -8.08 -19.95
CA GLY A 320 -18.68 -8.97 -21.00
C GLY A 320 -19.78 -9.37 -21.96
N ASN A 321 -19.41 -9.70 -23.19
CA ASN A 321 -20.35 -10.27 -24.17
C ASN A 321 -20.75 -11.69 -23.73
N PRO A 322 -22.02 -11.97 -23.38
CA PRO A 322 -22.41 -13.26 -22.80
C PRO A 322 -22.17 -14.45 -23.74
N LEU A 323 -22.42 -14.27 -25.04
CA LEU A 323 -22.22 -15.33 -26.04
C LEU A 323 -20.74 -15.67 -26.19
N ALA A 324 -19.88 -14.65 -26.28
CA ALA A 324 -18.44 -14.85 -26.33
C ALA A 324 -17.93 -15.49 -25.03
N TRP A 325 -18.48 -15.09 -23.88
CA TRP A 325 -18.09 -15.61 -22.58
C TRP A 325 -18.39 -17.10 -22.43
N ILE A 326 -19.62 -17.50 -22.76
CA ILE A 326 -20.05 -18.90 -22.74
C ILE A 326 -19.18 -19.72 -23.71
N LEU A 327 -18.94 -19.22 -24.93
CA LEU A 327 -18.10 -19.90 -25.90
C LEU A 327 -16.68 -20.15 -25.37
N CYS A 328 -16.08 -19.16 -24.71
CA CYS A 328 -14.75 -19.27 -24.13
C CYS A 328 -14.70 -20.28 -22.97
N VAL A 329 -15.72 -20.30 -22.10
CA VAL A 329 -15.81 -21.29 -21.01
C VAL A 329 -15.98 -22.70 -21.56
N LEU A 330 -16.86 -22.88 -22.56
CA LEU A 330 -17.03 -24.17 -23.24
C LEU A 330 -15.72 -24.64 -23.88
N ALA A 331 -14.97 -23.74 -24.51
CA ALA A 331 -13.67 -24.06 -25.07
C ALA A 331 -12.68 -24.57 -24.00
N LEU A 332 -12.62 -23.91 -22.83
CA LEU A 332 -11.79 -24.39 -21.72
C LEU A 332 -12.22 -25.77 -21.23
N MET A 333 -13.53 -26.02 -21.12
CA MET A 333 -14.06 -27.33 -20.70
C MET A 333 -13.69 -28.44 -21.70
N VAL A 334 -13.78 -28.15 -23.00
CA VAL A 334 -13.35 -29.10 -24.05
C VAL A 334 -11.84 -29.31 -24.02
N SER A 335 -11.05 -28.26 -23.87
CA SER A 335 -9.58 -28.37 -23.73
C SER A 335 -9.19 -29.20 -22.50
N LEU A 336 -9.89 -29.02 -21.37
CA LEU A 336 -9.66 -29.81 -20.16
C LEU A 336 -10.06 -31.28 -20.36
N PHE A 337 -11.22 -31.54 -20.95
CA PHE A 337 -11.64 -32.91 -21.26
C PHE A 337 -10.66 -33.60 -22.22
N ALA A 338 -10.25 -32.90 -23.28
CA ALA A 338 -9.25 -33.40 -24.22
C ALA A 338 -7.91 -33.67 -23.51
N LEU A 339 -7.49 -32.83 -22.56
CA LEU A 339 -6.28 -33.07 -21.77
C LEU A 339 -6.38 -34.36 -20.96
N LEU A 340 -7.51 -34.58 -20.29
CA LEU A 340 -7.73 -35.76 -19.44
C LEU A 340 -7.81 -37.07 -20.24
N VAL A 341 -8.33 -37.01 -21.47
CA VAL A 341 -8.54 -38.20 -22.33
C VAL A 341 -7.35 -38.48 -23.26
N CYS A 342 -6.72 -37.44 -23.81
CA CYS A 342 -5.79 -37.54 -24.95
C CYS A 342 -4.32 -37.24 -24.60
N PHE A 343 -3.89 -37.43 -23.35
CA PHE A 343 -2.52 -37.13 -22.86
C PHE A 343 -1.43 -38.06 -23.46
N LYS A 344 -1.32 -38.17 -24.78
CA LYS A 344 -0.41 -39.08 -25.49
C LYS A 344 0.36 -38.45 -26.66
N SER A 345 0.03 -37.24 -27.14
CA SER A 345 0.63 -36.69 -28.36
C SER A 345 1.13 -35.24 -28.23
N SER A 346 2.36 -34.98 -28.66
CA SER A 346 3.00 -33.66 -28.67
C SER A 346 2.32 -32.64 -29.60
N LYS A 347 1.55 -33.11 -30.60
CA LYS A 347 0.83 -32.24 -31.55
C LYS A 347 -0.37 -31.52 -30.92
N GLU A 348 -0.81 -31.95 -29.74
CA GLU A 348 -1.95 -31.38 -29.02
C GLU A 348 -1.55 -30.32 -27.99
N THR A 349 -0.23 -30.09 -27.80
CA THR A 349 0.32 -29.09 -26.87
C THR A 349 -0.27 -27.68 -27.07
N LEU A 350 -0.57 -27.31 -28.32
CA LEU A 350 -1.16 -26.01 -28.65
C LEU A 350 -2.64 -25.88 -28.19
N LEU A 351 -3.36 -26.98 -27.98
CA LEU A 351 -4.71 -26.96 -27.41
C LEU A 351 -4.70 -26.80 -25.88
N PHE A 352 -3.60 -27.20 -25.23
CA PHE A 352 -3.46 -27.20 -23.76
C PHE A 352 -2.72 -25.97 -23.23
N LEU A 353 -1.86 -25.33 -24.04
CA LEU A 353 -1.12 -24.14 -23.62
C LEU A 353 -2.04 -22.98 -23.17
N PRO A 354 -3.14 -22.66 -23.87
CA PRO A 354 -4.08 -21.63 -23.41
C PRO A 354 -4.77 -22.00 -22.11
N LEU A 355 -5.07 -23.29 -21.89
CA LEU A 355 -5.65 -23.78 -20.63
C LEU A 355 -4.67 -23.61 -19.46
N GLY A 356 -3.40 -23.94 -19.66
CA GLY A 356 -2.34 -23.71 -18.66
C GLY A 356 -2.14 -22.22 -18.36
N ALA A 357 -2.13 -21.38 -19.39
CA ALA A 357 -2.01 -19.93 -19.24
C ALA A 357 -3.23 -19.32 -18.51
N TRP A 358 -4.44 -19.79 -18.83
CA TRP A 358 -5.67 -19.43 -18.11
C TRP A 358 -5.56 -19.82 -16.64
N ALA A 359 -5.15 -21.05 -16.34
CA ALA A 359 -4.99 -21.53 -14.96
C ALA A 359 -3.95 -20.71 -14.18
N PHE A 360 -2.82 -20.37 -14.81
CA PHE A 360 -1.78 -19.55 -14.17
C PHE A 360 -2.27 -18.14 -13.82
N HIS A 361 -3.16 -17.55 -14.62
CA HIS A 361 -3.72 -16.22 -14.35
C HIS A 361 -4.96 -16.26 -13.44
N TYR A 362 -5.65 -17.39 -13.31
CA TYR A 362 -6.89 -17.49 -12.56
C TYR A 362 -6.73 -18.14 -11.17
N LEU A 363 -5.95 -19.22 -11.06
CA LEU A 363 -5.76 -19.96 -9.80
C LEU A 363 -5.12 -19.14 -8.66
N PRO A 364 -4.18 -18.19 -8.89
CA PRO A 364 -3.60 -17.41 -7.80
C PRO A 364 -4.63 -16.66 -6.96
N TYR A 365 -5.77 -16.26 -7.53
CA TYR A 365 -6.83 -15.56 -6.80
C TYR A 365 -7.58 -16.44 -5.78
N PHE A 366 -7.44 -17.76 -5.86
CA PHE A 366 -7.97 -18.70 -4.86
C PHE A 366 -6.96 -19.01 -3.75
N LEU A 367 -5.67 -18.94 -4.06
CA LEU A 367 -4.58 -19.28 -3.14
C LEU A 367 -4.18 -18.08 -2.29
N CYS A 368 -4.08 -16.91 -2.90
CA CYS A 368 -3.81 -15.65 -2.22
C CYS A 368 -5.16 -15.02 -1.87
N ARG A 369 -5.60 -15.16 -0.60
CA ARG A 369 -6.81 -14.48 -0.09
C ARG A 369 -6.59 -12.96 -0.04
N THR A 370 -6.66 -12.29 -1.18
CA THR A 370 -6.86 -10.84 -1.26
C THR A 370 -8.34 -10.57 -0.99
N LYS A 371 -8.66 -9.65 -0.09
CA LYS A 371 -10.04 -9.48 0.40
C LYS A 371 -10.93 -8.64 -0.52
N LEU A 372 -10.37 -8.00 -1.55
CA LEU A 372 -11.11 -7.13 -2.46
C LEU A 372 -10.77 -7.42 -3.92
N LEU A 373 -11.58 -8.23 -4.58
CA LEU A 373 -11.40 -8.66 -5.97
C LEU A 373 -12.56 -8.20 -6.85
N TYR A 374 -12.26 -7.97 -8.13
CA TYR A 374 -13.21 -7.42 -9.11
C TYR A 374 -13.16 -8.22 -10.41
N LEU A 375 -14.23 -8.13 -11.22
CA LEU A 375 -14.33 -8.86 -12.49
C LEU A 375 -13.15 -8.60 -13.45
N HIS A 376 -12.58 -7.38 -13.44
CA HIS A 376 -11.47 -7.05 -14.35
C HIS A 376 -10.20 -7.87 -14.09
N TYR A 377 -10.01 -8.43 -12.89
CA TYR A 377 -8.91 -9.33 -12.56
C TYR A 377 -8.96 -10.64 -13.35
N TYR A 378 -10.15 -11.02 -13.82
CA TYR A 378 -10.35 -12.20 -14.67
C TYR A 378 -10.00 -11.94 -16.15
N LEU A 379 -10.00 -10.69 -16.63
CA LEU A 379 -9.83 -10.37 -18.06
C LEU A 379 -8.52 -10.90 -18.67
N PRO A 380 -7.36 -10.89 -17.96
CA PRO A 380 -6.15 -11.54 -18.46
C PRO A 380 -6.35 -13.05 -18.68
N ALA A 381 -6.95 -13.75 -17.72
CA ALA A 381 -7.28 -15.16 -17.86
C ALA A 381 -8.28 -15.38 -19.00
N PHE A 382 -9.33 -14.57 -19.08
CA PHE A 382 -10.33 -14.61 -20.13
C PHE A 382 -9.72 -14.48 -21.53
N SER A 383 -8.67 -13.67 -21.69
CA SER A 383 -7.96 -13.53 -22.98
C SER A 383 -7.34 -14.86 -23.43
N PHE A 384 -6.83 -15.68 -22.50
CA PHE A 384 -6.36 -17.04 -22.81
C PHE A 384 -7.49 -18.01 -23.12
N SER A 385 -8.68 -17.81 -22.56
CA SER A 385 -9.86 -18.60 -22.93
C SER A 385 -10.34 -18.29 -24.37
N ALA A 386 -10.23 -17.02 -24.81
CA ALA A 386 -10.47 -16.64 -26.20
C ALA A 386 -9.41 -17.22 -27.15
N LEU A 387 -8.14 -17.27 -26.72
CA LEU A 387 -7.09 -17.98 -27.46
C LEU A 387 -7.39 -19.48 -27.57
N ALA A 388 -7.94 -20.12 -26.52
CA ALA A 388 -8.37 -21.52 -26.58
C ALA A 388 -9.43 -21.75 -27.67
N VAL A 389 -10.41 -20.85 -27.80
CA VAL A 389 -11.39 -20.88 -28.90
C VAL A 389 -10.68 -20.84 -30.25
N GLY A 390 -9.73 -19.91 -30.44
CA GLY A 390 -8.94 -19.81 -31.67
C GLY A 390 -8.15 -21.08 -32.01
N CYS A 391 -7.47 -21.67 -31.02
CA CYS A 391 -6.74 -22.93 -31.18
C CYS A 391 -7.68 -24.10 -31.55
N MET A 392 -8.86 -24.17 -30.94
CA MET A 392 -9.86 -25.18 -31.27
C MET A 392 -10.38 -25.02 -32.69
N LEU A 393 -10.74 -23.80 -33.10
CA LEU A 393 -11.16 -23.52 -34.47
C LEU A 393 -10.07 -23.94 -35.47
N GLN A 394 -8.82 -23.54 -35.23
CA GLN A 394 -7.70 -23.93 -36.07
C GLN A 394 -7.55 -25.46 -36.16
N TYR A 395 -7.68 -26.18 -35.04
CA TYR A 395 -7.65 -27.64 -35.02
C TYR A 395 -8.79 -28.26 -35.86
N PHE A 396 -10.02 -27.77 -35.69
CA PHE A 396 -11.18 -28.25 -36.45
C PHE A 396 -11.00 -28.07 -37.96
N PHE A 397 -10.58 -26.88 -38.40
CA PHE A 397 -10.36 -26.62 -39.82
C PHE A 397 -9.18 -27.42 -40.40
N ARG A 398 -8.06 -27.52 -39.68
CA ARG A 398 -6.88 -28.28 -40.15
C ARG A 398 -7.11 -29.77 -40.21
N SER A 399 -7.96 -30.32 -39.35
CA SER A 399 -8.23 -31.75 -39.33
C SER A 399 -9.11 -32.23 -40.49
N GLY A 400 -9.57 -31.34 -41.38
CA GLY A 400 -10.47 -31.67 -42.49
C GLY A 400 -11.87 -32.10 -42.04
N ARG A 401 -12.16 -31.98 -40.72
CA ARG A 401 -13.44 -32.33 -40.10
C ARG A 401 -14.48 -31.21 -40.22
N ALA A 402 -14.07 -30.03 -40.68
CA ALA A 402 -14.97 -28.91 -40.90
C ALA A 402 -15.73 -29.10 -42.23
N SER A 403 -17.01 -29.44 -42.13
CA SER A 403 -17.93 -29.41 -43.28
C SER A 403 -18.35 -27.95 -43.59
N THR A 404 -18.91 -27.70 -44.77
CA THR A 404 -19.52 -26.41 -45.11
C THR A 404 -20.58 -25.99 -44.08
N LEU A 405 -21.32 -26.96 -43.52
CA LEU A 405 -22.27 -26.73 -42.45
C LEU A 405 -21.58 -26.25 -41.16
N THR A 406 -20.46 -26.85 -40.79
CA THR A 406 -19.65 -26.44 -39.62
C THR A 406 -19.14 -25.00 -39.79
N ALA A 407 -18.63 -24.66 -40.98
CA ALA A 407 -18.18 -23.31 -41.29
C ALA A 407 -19.34 -22.29 -41.23
N ALA A 408 -20.52 -22.66 -41.74
CA ALA A 408 -21.72 -21.83 -41.68
C ALA A 408 -22.20 -21.58 -40.24
N ILE A 409 -22.21 -22.62 -39.39
CA ILE A 409 -22.56 -22.49 -37.96
C ILE A 409 -21.58 -21.57 -37.24
N LEU A 410 -20.27 -21.72 -37.48
CA LEU A 410 -19.25 -20.86 -36.89
C LEU A 410 -19.38 -19.40 -37.35
N GLY A 411 -19.68 -19.18 -38.64
CA GLY A 411 -19.97 -17.86 -39.18
C GLY A 411 -21.20 -17.22 -38.54
N LEU A 412 -22.28 -18.01 -38.33
CA LEU A 412 -23.47 -17.55 -37.62
C LEU A 412 -23.17 -17.20 -36.16
N CYS A 413 -22.41 -18.03 -35.44
CA CYS A 413 -21.98 -17.73 -34.07
C CYS A 413 -21.16 -16.44 -34.00
N ALA A 414 -20.23 -16.22 -34.93
CA ALA A 414 -19.45 -14.99 -35.00
C ALA A 414 -20.34 -13.75 -35.27
N ALA A 415 -21.32 -13.87 -36.18
CA ALA A 415 -22.29 -12.82 -36.46
C ALA A 415 -23.14 -12.50 -35.22
N LEU A 416 -23.63 -13.52 -34.50
CA LEU A 416 -24.40 -13.33 -33.26
C LEU A 416 -23.57 -12.65 -32.16
N ILE A 417 -22.30 -13.04 -32.01
CA ILE A 417 -21.38 -12.37 -31.07
C ILE A 417 -21.20 -10.90 -31.45
N TYR A 418 -21.03 -10.58 -32.73
CA TYR A 418 -20.90 -9.21 -33.22
C TYR A 418 -22.20 -8.40 -33.00
N CYS A 419 -23.37 -8.97 -33.28
CA CYS A 419 -24.66 -8.34 -32.99
C CYS A 419 -24.84 -8.06 -31.49
N ALA A 420 -24.46 -9.02 -30.63
CA ALA A 420 -24.48 -8.82 -29.18
C ALA A 420 -23.51 -7.72 -28.74
N TYR A 421 -22.33 -7.62 -29.36
CA TYR A 421 -21.39 -6.52 -29.11
C TYR A 421 -22.00 -5.17 -29.50
N LEU A 422 -22.64 -5.04 -30.66
CA LEU A 422 -23.26 -3.79 -31.06
C LEU A 422 -24.35 -3.34 -30.06
N LYS A 423 -25.22 -4.27 -29.63
CA LYS A 423 -26.24 -3.99 -28.60
C LYS A 423 -25.60 -3.55 -27.28
N ILE A 424 -24.57 -4.25 -26.80
CA ILE A 424 -23.87 -3.94 -25.55
C ILE A 424 -23.02 -2.66 -25.66
N SER A 425 -22.47 -2.35 -26.83
CA SER A 425 -21.61 -1.19 -27.04
C SER A 425 -22.33 0.14 -26.79
N LEU A 426 -23.65 0.18 -26.99
CA LEU A 426 -24.48 1.32 -26.62
C LEU A 426 -24.40 1.59 -25.12
N PHE A 427 -24.39 0.55 -24.29
CA PHE A 427 -24.24 0.63 -22.83
C PHE A 427 -22.82 1.03 -22.40
N ASN A 428 -21.78 0.57 -23.11
CA ASN A 428 -20.39 0.87 -22.74
C ASN A 428 -19.94 2.27 -23.19
N ASN A 429 -20.57 2.84 -24.22
CA ASN A 429 -20.20 4.14 -24.79
C ASN A 429 -20.97 5.32 -24.17
N GLY A 430 -21.80 5.08 -23.14
CA GLY A 430 -22.54 6.13 -22.44
C GLY A 430 -23.56 6.87 -23.32
N VAL A 431 -24.11 6.19 -24.32
CA VAL A 431 -25.08 6.76 -25.28
C VAL A 431 -26.51 6.40 -24.84
N GLU A 432 -27.16 7.41 -24.27
CA GLU A 432 -28.60 7.54 -23.96
C GLU A 432 -29.24 6.76 -22.80
N SER A 433 -30.21 7.46 -22.20
CA SER A 433 -30.98 7.10 -21.02
C SER A 433 -31.69 5.77 -21.18
N LEU A 434 -31.48 4.84 -20.23
CA LEU A 434 -32.35 3.69 -20.11
C LEU A 434 -33.80 4.15 -19.91
N SER A 435 -34.71 3.66 -20.75
CA SER A 435 -36.11 3.56 -20.35
C SER A 435 -36.18 2.62 -19.14
N ASN A 436 -37.02 2.98 -18.16
CA ASN A 436 -37.16 2.27 -16.88
C ASN A 436 -37.43 0.75 -17.02
N GLU A 437 -37.92 0.29 -18.18
CA GLU A 437 -38.18 -1.11 -18.49
C GLU A 437 -36.92 -2.02 -18.47
N ILE A 438 -35.74 -1.52 -18.85
CA ILE A 438 -34.51 -2.33 -18.90
C ILE A 438 -33.85 -2.44 -17.51
N LEU A 439 -33.97 -1.40 -16.69
CA LEU A 439 -33.52 -1.41 -15.28
C LEU A 439 -34.36 -2.36 -14.44
N ASP A 440 -35.68 -2.37 -14.63
CA ASP A 440 -36.58 -3.32 -13.98
C ASP A 440 -36.26 -4.76 -14.41
N PHE A 441 -35.94 -5.00 -15.69
CA PHE A 441 -35.55 -6.33 -16.19
C PHE A 441 -34.20 -6.85 -15.64
N LEU A 442 -33.22 -5.96 -15.41
CA LEU A 442 -31.95 -6.33 -14.78
C LEU A 442 -32.11 -6.58 -13.26
N SER A 443 -33.01 -5.84 -12.61
CA SER A 443 -33.42 -6.03 -11.21
C SER A 443 -34.15 -7.36 -10.98
N ASP A 444 -35.00 -7.79 -11.93
CA ASP A 444 -35.85 -9.00 -11.81
C ASP A 444 -35.18 -10.31 -12.26
N SER A 445 -33.90 -10.26 -12.67
CA SER A 445 -33.15 -11.39 -13.27
C SER A 445 -32.83 -12.57 -12.35
N SER A 446 -33.50 -12.67 -11.20
CA SER A 446 -33.51 -13.88 -10.36
C SER A 446 -34.25 -15.06 -11.01
N SER A 447 -34.99 -14.86 -12.12
CA SER A 447 -35.90 -15.88 -12.63
C SER A 447 -35.49 -16.63 -13.91
N HIS A 448 -34.91 -16.05 -14.98
CA HIS A 448 -34.61 -16.85 -16.19
C HIS A 448 -33.44 -16.34 -17.07
N PRO A 449 -32.34 -17.10 -17.23
CA PRO A 449 -31.17 -16.70 -18.03
C PRO A 449 -31.32 -16.87 -19.56
N LEU A 450 -32.44 -17.44 -20.04
CA LEU A 450 -32.66 -17.72 -21.47
C LEU A 450 -33.46 -16.64 -22.24
N SER A 451 -34.06 -15.68 -21.54
CA SER A 451 -34.90 -14.63 -22.15
C SER A 451 -34.09 -13.57 -22.92
N LEU A 452 -32.78 -13.44 -22.63
CA LEU A 452 -31.86 -12.49 -23.27
C LEU A 452 -31.57 -12.82 -24.75
N LEU A 453 -31.91 -14.03 -25.20
CA LEU A 453 -31.58 -14.56 -26.53
C LEU A 453 -32.77 -14.53 -27.53
N LEU A 454 -33.98 -14.18 -27.09
CA LEU A 454 -35.23 -14.39 -27.87
C LEU A 454 -36.07 -13.14 -28.16
N MET A 455 -35.59 -11.92 -27.90
CA MET A 455 -36.32 -10.71 -28.31
C MET A 455 -35.73 -10.08 -29.58
N ASN A 456 -36.50 -10.21 -30.66
CA ASN A 456 -36.37 -9.52 -31.95
C ASN A 456 -36.37 -8.00 -31.78
#